data_AF-A0A359H7C2-F1
#
_entry.id   AF-A0A359H7C2-F1
#
_cell.length_a   1.000
_cell.length_b   1.000
_cell.length_c   1.000
_cell.angle_alpha   90.00
_cell.angle_beta   90.00
_cell.angle_gamma   90.00
#
_symmetry.space_group_name_H-M   'P 1'
#
loop_
_entity.id
_entity.type
_entity.pdbx_description
1 polymer ?
#
loop_
_entity_poly.entity_id
_entity_poly.type
_entity_poly.pdbx_seq_one_letter_code
_entity_poly.pdbx_strand_id
1 'polypeptide(L)'
;MFSVLLTYIYMDASYCFWDEYIVDVDFEEDDFDGVPALLAARKGKPRYAPPQEEFLKYSDWDYYEETPQLMALKQYLTGLIDDPDMVLDTLDEIHDLCAAEVRTQEYFDLLDATGIVFDGMEQVNKIMQLIADVHNNTRLRSNYGHTPNELRPVGKSNLIPFPSSQPIQNEKIGRNDPCPCGSGKKYKKCCGR
;
A
#
# COMPACT_ATOMS: atom_id res chain seq x y z
N MET A 1 -13.22 -3.55 -26.90
CA MET A 1 -12.36 -2.35 -26.99
C MET A 1 -13.23 -1.14 -26.74
N PHE A 2 -12.98 -0.41 -25.65
CA PHE A 2 -13.87 0.59 -25.09
C PHE A 2 -13.90 1.91 -25.90
N SER A 3 -14.37 1.85 -27.15
CA SER A 3 -14.34 2.98 -28.10
C SER A 3 -15.06 4.24 -27.62
N VAL A 4 -16.06 4.09 -26.75
CA VAL A 4 -16.78 5.21 -26.14
C VAL A 4 -16.11 5.66 -24.84
N LEU A 5 -15.55 4.71 -24.05
CA LEU A 5 -14.90 5.04 -22.79
C LEU A 5 -13.71 5.98 -23.02
N LEU A 6 -12.91 5.76 -24.08
CA LEU A 6 -11.77 6.61 -24.44
C LEU A 6 -12.13 8.10 -24.57
N THR A 7 -13.33 8.42 -25.06
CA THR A 7 -13.82 9.80 -25.16
C THR A 7 -14.22 10.41 -23.80
N TYR A 8 -14.50 9.56 -22.82
CA TYR A 8 -14.89 9.93 -21.46
C TYR A 8 -13.81 9.64 -20.42
N ILE A 9 -12.65 9.10 -20.80
CA ILE A 9 -11.54 9.00 -19.86
C ILE A 9 -11.10 10.42 -19.57
N TYR A 10 -11.07 10.74 -18.28
CA TYR A 10 -10.71 12.05 -17.77
C TYR A 10 -9.38 12.49 -18.40
N MET A 11 -9.38 13.63 -19.11
CA MET A 11 -8.22 14.06 -19.92
C MET A 11 -6.96 14.29 -19.09
N ASP A 12 -7.11 14.51 -17.77
CA ASP A 12 -6.04 14.78 -16.83
C ASP A 12 -5.80 13.65 -15.83
N ALA A 13 -6.38 12.46 -16.06
CA ALA A 13 -6.06 11.28 -15.24
C ALA A 13 -4.79 10.60 -15.76
N SER A 14 -3.96 10.13 -14.83
CA SER A 14 -2.68 9.50 -15.12
C SER A 14 -2.87 8.01 -15.47
N TYR A 15 -3.20 7.70 -16.73
CA TYR A 15 -3.27 6.33 -17.23
C TYR A 15 -2.46 6.16 -18.53
N CYS A 16 -1.94 4.95 -18.76
CA CYS A 16 -1.30 4.57 -20.01
C CYS A 16 -1.74 3.17 -20.48
N PHE A 17 -1.32 2.82 -21.70
CA PHE A 17 -1.55 1.49 -22.27
C PHE A 17 -0.35 0.60 -21.99
N TRP A 18 -0.60 -0.57 -21.42
CA TRP A 18 0.39 -1.61 -21.26
C TRP A 18 -0.19 -2.95 -21.71
N ASP A 19 0.40 -3.54 -22.76
CA ASP A 19 -0.15 -4.68 -23.50
C ASP A 19 -1.62 -4.48 -23.94
N GLU A 20 -2.55 -5.28 -23.43
CA GLU A 20 -4.00 -5.14 -23.70
C GLU A 20 -4.76 -4.36 -22.61
N TYR A 21 -4.06 -3.83 -21.60
CA TYR A 21 -4.65 -3.17 -20.43
C TYR A 21 -4.51 -1.65 -20.49
N ILE A 22 -5.48 -0.97 -19.85
CA ILE A 22 -5.34 0.43 -19.42
C ILE A 22 -4.95 0.38 -17.95
N VAL A 23 -3.81 0.96 -17.61
CA VAL A 23 -3.23 0.94 -16.26
C VAL A 23 -2.90 2.35 -15.81
N ASP A 24 -2.68 2.51 -14.50
CA ASP A 24 -2.16 3.74 -13.91
C ASP A 24 -0.71 3.97 -14.38
N VAL A 25 -0.30 5.23 -14.61
CA VAL A 25 1.09 5.53 -15.01
C VAL A 25 2.08 5.23 -13.90
N ASP A 26 1.65 5.11 -12.65
CA ASP A 26 2.53 4.78 -11.53
C ASP A 26 3.23 3.42 -11.71
N PHE A 27 2.63 2.52 -12.51
CA PHE A 27 3.28 1.28 -12.91
C PHE A 27 4.52 1.49 -13.82
N GLU A 28 4.75 2.68 -14.38
CA GLU A 28 5.99 2.97 -15.12
C GLU A 28 7.21 3.00 -14.21
N GLU A 29 7.04 3.27 -12.91
CA GLU A 29 8.15 3.34 -11.95
C GLU A 29 8.86 1.98 -11.78
N ASP A 30 8.14 0.87 -11.98
CA ASP A 30 8.65 -0.50 -11.87
C ASP A 30 8.69 -1.26 -13.20
N ASP A 31 8.71 -0.54 -14.34
CA ASP A 31 8.65 -1.11 -15.69
C ASP A 31 7.45 -2.07 -15.86
N PHE A 32 6.35 -1.75 -15.17
CA PHE A 32 5.08 -2.45 -15.13
C PHE A 32 5.11 -3.86 -14.50
N ASP A 33 6.17 -4.22 -13.80
CA ASP A 33 6.29 -5.51 -13.10
C ASP A 33 5.17 -5.72 -12.05
N GLY A 34 4.61 -4.64 -11.52
CA GLY A 34 3.47 -4.67 -10.61
C GLY A 34 2.15 -5.12 -11.24
N VAL A 35 1.98 -4.97 -12.56
CA VAL A 35 0.71 -5.29 -13.25
C VAL A 35 0.42 -6.80 -13.23
N PRO A 36 1.33 -7.71 -13.63
CA PRO A 36 1.13 -9.14 -13.48
C PRO A 36 0.88 -9.58 -12.04
N ALA A 37 1.59 -9.00 -11.07
CA ALA A 37 1.43 -9.32 -9.65
C ALA A 37 0.03 -8.95 -9.15
N LEU A 38 -0.47 -7.78 -9.52
CA LEU A 38 -1.81 -7.32 -9.18
C LEU A 38 -2.90 -8.20 -9.80
N LEU A 39 -2.75 -8.57 -11.09
CA LEU A 39 -3.67 -9.48 -11.78
C LEU A 39 -3.70 -10.87 -11.11
N ALA A 40 -2.53 -11.38 -10.73
CA ALA A 40 -2.42 -12.66 -10.01
C ALA A 40 -3.10 -12.58 -8.63
N ALA A 41 -2.88 -11.51 -7.87
CA ALA A 41 -3.48 -11.30 -6.54
C ALA A 41 -5.01 -11.23 -6.59
N ARG A 42 -5.57 -10.74 -7.69
CA ARG A 42 -7.02 -10.61 -7.92
C ARG A 42 -7.71 -11.92 -8.34
N LYS A 43 -6.95 -12.91 -8.79
CA LYS A 43 -7.50 -14.12 -9.41
C LYS A 43 -8.45 -14.87 -8.46
N GLY A 44 -9.68 -15.07 -8.91
CA GLY A 44 -10.70 -15.82 -8.18
C GLY A 44 -11.43 -15.04 -7.08
N LYS A 45 -11.10 -13.76 -6.87
CA LYS A 45 -11.81 -12.88 -5.94
C LYS A 45 -13.01 -12.22 -6.63
N PRO A 46 -14.15 -12.02 -5.93
CA PRO A 46 -15.25 -11.22 -6.46
C PRO A 46 -14.84 -9.75 -6.57
N ARG A 47 -15.55 -9.00 -7.42
CA ARG A 47 -15.38 -7.56 -7.51
C ARG A 47 -16.36 -6.85 -6.59
N TYR A 48 -15.85 -5.94 -5.77
CA TYR A 48 -16.71 -5.09 -4.96
C TYR A 48 -17.45 -4.10 -5.86
N ALA A 49 -18.77 -4.00 -5.66
CA ALA A 49 -19.65 -3.11 -6.41
C ALA A 49 -20.57 -2.42 -5.38
N PRO A 50 -20.19 -1.23 -4.88
CA PRO A 50 -21.02 -0.49 -3.94
C PRO A 50 -22.32 0.00 -4.60
N PRO A 51 -23.37 0.30 -3.82
CA PRO A 51 -24.51 1.08 -4.30
C PRO A 51 -24.06 2.39 -4.94
N GLN A 52 -24.83 2.90 -5.90
CA GLN A 52 -24.48 4.11 -6.66
C GLN A 52 -24.15 5.32 -5.76
N GLU A 53 -24.91 5.54 -4.69
CA GLU A 53 -24.70 6.66 -3.77
C GLU A 53 -23.34 6.57 -3.06
N GLU A 54 -22.91 5.37 -2.69
CA GLU A 54 -21.60 5.13 -2.09
C GLU A 54 -20.49 5.22 -3.14
N PHE A 55 -20.71 4.67 -4.34
CA PHE A 55 -19.77 4.77 -5.45
C PHE A 55 -19.46 6.22 -5.82
N LEU A 56 -20.47 7.11 -5.80
CA LEU A 56 -20.30 8.52 -6.16
C LEU A 56 -19.44 9.30 -5.16
N LYS A 57 -19.26 8.82 -3.92
CA LYS A 57 -18.36 9.50 -2.96
C LYS A 57 -16.91 9.45 -3.43
N TYR A 58 -16.51 8.36 -4.09
CA TYR A 58 -15.18 8.17 -4.68
C TYR A 58 -14.92 9.04 -5.92
N SER A 59 -15.87 9.89 -6.35
CA SER A 59 -15.55 10.93 -7.33
C SER A 59 -14.68 12.05 -6.75
N ASP A 60 -14.68 12.17 -5.43
CA ASP A 60 -13.73 12.98 -4.70
C ASP A 60 -12.44 12.18 -4.48
N TRP A 61 -11.33 12.71 -4.97
CA TRP A 61 -10.01 12.09 -4.88
C TRP A 61 -9.46 12.04 -3.46
N ASP A 62 -9.91 12.94 -2.57
CA ASP A 62 -9.52 12.99 -1.16
C ASP A 62 -10.42 12.08 -0.29
N TYR A 63 -11.43 11.43 -0.88
CA TYR A 63 -12.38 10.63 -0.14
C TYR A 63 -11.86 9.21 0.14
N TYR A 64 -11.90 8.85 1.42
CA TYR A 64 -11.86 7.46 1.88
C TYR A 64 -12.94 7.20 2.94
N GLU A 65 -13.21 5.93 3.23
CA GLU A 65 -14.26 5.54 4.18
C GLU A 65 -13.88 5.90 5.63
N GLU A 66 -14.73 6.67 6.31
CA GLU A 66 -14.60 6.94 7.76
C GLU A 66 -14.99 5.70 8.59
N THR A 67 -14.02 4.81 8.80
CA THR A 67 -14.23 3.59 9.59
C THR A 67 -14.01 3.82 11.09
N PRO A 68 -14.63 3.03 11.98
CA PRO A 68 -14.34 3.07 13.41
C PRO A 68 -12.85 2.87 13.75
N GLN A 69 -12.14 2.08 12.93
CA GLN A 69 -10.70 1.81 13.08
C GLN A 69 -9.88 3.06 12.75
N LEU A 70 -10.25 3.77 11.69
CA LEU A 70 -9.60 5.02 11.33
C LEU A 70 -9.82 6.09 12.41
N MET A 71 -11.04 6.20 12.95
CA MET A 71 -11.33 7.11 14.06
C MET A 71 -10.56 6.75 15.33
N ALA A 72 -10.37 5.46 15.61
CA ALA A 72 -9.56 5.01 16.74
C ALA A 72 -8.07 5.36 16.56
N LEU A 73 -7.53 5.22 15.35
CA LEU A 73 -6.17 5.65 15.03
C LEU A 73 -6.03 7.17 15.17
N LYS A 74 -6.96 7.95 14.59
CA LYS A 74 -7.00 9.41 14.71
C LYS A 74 -6.96 9.85 16.17
N GLN A 75 -7.83 9.26 17.01
CA GLN A 75 -7.87 9.58 18.43
C GLN A 75 -6.55 9.26 19.14
N TYR A 76 -5.88 8.18 18.77
CA TYR A 76 -4.59 7.83 19.33
C TYR A 76 -3.49 8.82 18.89
N LEU A 77 -3.48 9.21 17.61
CA LEU A 77 -2.55 10.21 17.06
C LEU A 77 -2.71 11.58 17.71
N THR A 78 -3.94 12.02 18.00
CA THR A 78 -4.19 13.28 18.75
C THR A 78 -3.58 13.27 20.16
N GLY A 79 -3.31 12.09 20.73
CA GLY A 79 -2.59 11.98 22.00
C GLY A 79 -1.06 12.05 21.87
N LEU A 80 -0.52 11.96 20.65
CA LEU A 80 0.91 11.92 20.35
C LEU A 80 1.40 13.16 19.58
N ILE A 81 0.52 13.79 18.81
CA ILE A 81 0.79 14.94 17.96
C ILE A 81 -0.05 16.13 18.44
N ASP A 82 0.60 17.24 18.76
CA ASP A 82 -0.07 18.44 19.27
C ASP A 82 -0.84 19.21 18.19
N ASP A 83 -0.33 19.21 16.96
CA ASP A 83 -0.90 19.94 15.83
C ASP A 83 -2.05 19.14 15.18
N PRO A 84 -3.30 19.62 15.22
CA PRO A 84 -4.44 18.92 14.63
C PRO A 84 -4.34 18.72 13.11
N ASP A 85 -3.70 19.65 12.39
CA ASP A 85 -3.58 19.54 10.94
C ASP A 85 -2.60 18.42 10.59
N MET A 86 -1.46 18.35 11.29
CA MET A 86 -0.51 17.25 11.17
C MET A 86 -1.10 15.88 11.55
N VAL A 87 -2.06 15.83 12.49
CA VAL A 87 -2.80 14.59 12.78
C VAL A 87 -3.60 14.13 11.56
N LEU A 88 -4.27 15.05 10.86
CA LEU A 88 -5.04 14.73 9.66
C LEU A 88 -4.12 14.28 8.53
N ASP A 89 -3.06 15.04 8.26
CA ASP A 89 -2.08 14.70 7.22
C ASP A 89 -1.46 13.30 7.46
N THR A 90 -1.12 13.00 8.72
CA THR A 90 -0.57 11.68 9.10
C THR A 90 -1.61 10.57 8.92
N LEU A 91 -2.88 10.85 9.20
CA LEU A 91 -3.97 9.89 9.05
C LEU A 91 -4.22 9.55 7.58
N ASP A 92 -4.22 10.57 6.72
CA ASP A 92 -4.39 10.46 5.28
C ASP A 92 -3.25 9.64 4.67
N GLU A 93 -2.00 9.96 5.02
CA GLU A 93 -0.82 9.22 4.55
C GLU A 93 -0.84 7.76 5.02
N ILE A 94 -1.19 7.49 6.29
CA ILE A 94 -1.33 6.10 6.77
C ILE A 94 -2.40 5.35 5.94
N HIS A 95 -3.52 6.01 5.63
CA HIS A 95 -4.57 5.40 4.83
C HIS A 95 -4.07 5.06 3.41
N ASP A 96 -3.35 5.97 2.77
CA ASP A 96 -2.78 5.76 1.44
C ASP A 96 -1.74 4.64 1.42
N LEU A 97 -0.83 4.61 2.41
CA LEU A 97 0.11 3.51 2.61
C LEU A 97 -0.61 2.17 2.82
N CYS A 98 -1.74 2.16 3.55
CA CYS A 98 -2.58 0.97 3.69
C CYS A 98 -3.18 0.52 2.35
N ALA A 99 -3.71 1.45 1.56
CA ALA A 99 -4.33 1.18 0.26
C ALA A 99 -3.31 0.72 -0.80
N ALA A 100 -2.07 1.20 -0.70
CA ALA A 100 -0.93 0.82 -1.52
C ALA A 100 -0.23 -0.48 -1.08
N GLU A 101 -0.65 -1.06 0.05
CA GLU A 101 -0.11 -2.32 0.57
C GLU A 101 1.42 -2.29 0.77
N VAL A 102 1.92 -1.17 1.29
CA VAL A 102 3.35 -0.94 1.48
C VAL A 102 3.99 -1.83 2.56
N ARG A 103 5.32 -1.81 2.63
CA ARG A 103 6.08 -2.54 3.65
C ARG A 103 5.99 -1.83 5.00
N THR A 104 6.16 -2.60 6.08
CA THR A 104 6.11 -2.07 7.45
C THR A 104 7.08 -0.92 7.71
N GLN A 105 8.24 -0.90 7.04
CA GLN A 105 9.23 0.16 7.18
C GLN A 105 8.69 1.54 6.80
N GLU A 106 7.84 1.63 5.78
CA GLU A 106 7.31 2.93 5.31
C GLU A 106 6.45 3.61 6.40
N TYR A 107 5.72 2.83 7.21
CA TYR A 107 4.99 3.38 8.36
C TYR A 107 5.93 3.92 9.43
N PHE A 108 7.06 3.25 9.68
CA PHE A 108 8.06 3.76 10.63
C PHE A 108 8.71 5.05 10.11
N ASP A 109 9.05 5.08 8.83
CA ASP A 109 9.65 6.25 8.19
C ASP A 109 8.69 7.46 8.25
N LEU A 110 7.38 7.23 8.03
CA LEU A 110 6.34 8.24 8.23
C LEU A 110 6.28 8.72 9.68
N LEU A 111 6.14 7.80 10.65
CA LEU A 111 6.03 8.16 12.06
C LEU A 111 7.28 8.91 12.57
N ASP A 112 8.47 8.54 12.10
CA ASP A 112 9.70 9.27 12.39
C ASP A 112 9.70 10.68 11.77
N ALA A 113 9.16 10.84 10.55
CA ALA A 113 9.05 12.14 9.89
C ALA A 113 8.09 13.11 10.60
N THR A 114 7.05 12.59 11.27
CA THR A 114 6.14 13.40 12.11
C THR A 114 6.79 13.89 13.41
N GLY A 115 7.96 13.36 13.77
CA GLY A 115 8.67 13.72 15.01
C GLY A 115 8.08 13.10 16.28
N ILE A 116 7.21 12.08 16.15
CA ILE A 116 6.68 11.35 17.30
C ILE A 116 7.84 10.67 18.05
N VAL A 117 7.88 10.85 19.36
CA VAL A 117 8.81 10.15 20.24
C VAL A 117 8.01 9.16 21.09
N PHE A 118 8.31 7.88 20.93
CA PHE A 118 7.67 6.83 21.73
C PHE A 118 8.37 6.63 23.08
N ASP A 119 7.60 6.58 24.15
CA ASP A 119 8.07 6.33 25.52
C ASP A 119 8.47 4.86 25.75
N GLY A 120 8.05 3.95 24.85
CA GLY A 120 8.41 2.54 24.93
C GLY A 120 7.70 1.66 23.92
N MET A 121 8.06 0.38 23.93
CA MET A 121 7.57 -0.61 22.96
C MET A 121 6.04 -0.83 23.03
N GLU A 122 5.40 -0.50 24.16
CA GLU A 122 3.95 -0.61 24.29
C GLU A 122 3.22 0.36 23.35
N GLN A 123 3.68 1.61 23.23
CA GLN A 123 3.11 2.59 22.30
C GLN A 123 3.35 2.18 20.86
N VAL A 124 4.56 1.69 20.54
CA VAL A 124 4.89 1.16 19.21
C VAL A 124 3.96 -0.01 18.85
N ASN A 125 3.79 -0.98 19.73
CA ASN A 125 2.88 -2.09 19.47
C ASN A 125 1.43 -1.62 19.31
N LYS A 126 1.02 -0.61 20.09
CA LYS A 126 -0.34 -0.08 20.04
C LYS A 126 -0.62 0.63 18.73
N ILE A 127 0.28 1.50 18.25
CA ILE A 127 0.09 2.19 16.98
C ILE A 127 0.12 1.22 15.80
N MET A 128 1.05 0.26 15.81
CA MET A 128 1.12 -0.75 14.75
C MET A 128 -0.13 -1.63 14.71
N GLN A 129 -0.74 -1.95 15.86
CA GLN A 129 -2.02 -2.65 15.90
C GLN A 129 -3.15 -1.81 15.31
N LEU A 130 -3.20 -0.50 15.62
CA LEU A 130 -4.21 0.41 15.06
C LEU A 130 -4.06 0.55 13.54
N ILE A 131 -2.83 0.69 13.03
CA ILE A 131 -2.54 0.70 11.59
C ILE A 131 -2.98 -0.62 10.94
N ALA A 132 -2.69 -1.75 11.56
CA ALA A 132 -3.14 -3.06 11.06
C ALA A 132 -4.68 -3.17 11.03
N ASP A 133 -5.36 -2.62 12.03
CA ASP A 133 -6.82 -2.57 12.08
C ASP A 133 -7.38 -1.68 10.97
N VAL A 134 -6.76 -0.54 10.69
CA VAL A 134 -7.10 0.33 9.54
C VAL A 134 -6.91 -0.44 8.23
N HIS A 135 -5.72 -0.98 7.98
CA HIS A 135 -5.42 -1.76 6.76
C HIS A 135 -6.43 -2.88 6.51
N ASN A 136 -6.83 -3.61 7.54
CA ASN A 136 -7.79 -4.71 7.42
C ASN A 136 -9.22 -4.26 7.08
N ASN A 137 -9.52 -2.97 7.22
CA ASN A 137 -10.79 -2.34 6.89
C ASN A 137 -10.65 -1.30 5.75
N THR A 138 -9.48 -1.18 5.12
CA THR A 138 -9.25 -0.36 3.93
C THR A 138 -9.54 -1.18 2.65
N ARG A 139 -10.18 -0.55 1.68
CA ARG A 139 -10.46 -1.12 0.34
C ARG A 139 -9.15 -1.30 -0.42
N LEU A 140 -8.80 -2.51 -0.85
CA LEU A 140 -7.52 -2.77 -1.52
C LEU A 140 -7.63 -3.01 -3.02
N ARG A 141 -6.66 -2.49 -3.77
CA ARG A 141 -6.55 -2.74 -5.23
C ARG A 141 -6.39 -4.24 -5.50
N SER A 142 -5.59 -4.97 -4.71
CA SER A 142 -5.39 -6.44 -4.84
C SER A 142 -6.63 -7.28 -4.55
N ASN A 143 -7.64 -6.70 -3.92
CA ASN A 143 -8.89 -7.35 -3.50
C ASN A 143 -10.10 -6.93 -4.35
N TYR A 144 -9.88 -6.33 -5.52
CA TYR A 144 -10.94 -5.75 -6.35
C TYR A 144 -11.86 -4.79 -5.56
N GLY A 145 -11.28 -3.99 -4.68
CA GLY A 145 -12.03 -3.04 -3.85
C GLY A 145 -12.78 -3.69 -2.70
N HIS A 146 -12.51 -4.94 -2.32
CA HIS A 146 -12.92 -5.44 -1.01
C HIS A 146 -11.88 -5.09 0.05
N THR A 147 -12.32 -4.98 1.30
CA THR A 147 -11.39 -4.92 2.44
C THR A 147 -10.87 -6.32 2.77
N PRO A 148 -9.70 -6.46 3.40
CA PRO A 148 -9.22 -7.77 3.86
C PRO A 148 -10.25 -8.50 4.73
N ASN A 149 -10.93 -7.79 5.64
CA ASN A 149 -11.93 -8.38 6.53
C ASN A 149 -13.17 -8.91 5.80
N GLU A 150 -13.61 -8.28 4.71
CA GLU A 150 -14.75 -8.76 3.91
C GLU A 150 -14.47 -10.06 3.17
N LEU A 151 -13.21 -10.28 2.74
CA LEU A 151 -12.80 -11.50 2.04
C LEU A 151 -12.36 -12.63 2.99
N ARG A 152 -12.26 -12.36 4.30
CA ARG A 152 -11.91 -13.40 5.26
C ARG A 152 -13.04 -14.43 5.36
N PRO A 153 -12.75 -15.74 5.25
CA PRO A 153 -13.72 -16.76 5.57
C PRO A 153 -14.07 -16.69 7.06
N VAL A 154 -15.35 -16.63 7.38
CA VAL A 154 -15.87 -16.63 8.76
C VAL A 154 -15.28 -17.82 9.52
N GLY A 155 -14.56 -17.55 10.62
CA GLY A 155 -14.05 -18.59 11.54
C GLY A 155 -12.54 -18.80 11.61
N LYS A 156 -11.70 -17.97 10.96
CA LYS A 156 -10.24 -17.96 11.20
C LYS A 156 -9.84 -16.75 12.05
N SER A 157 -9.18 -17.02 13.18
CA SER A 157 -8.72 -16.04 14.18
C SER A 157 -7.75 -15.00 13.60
N ASN A 158 -7.74 -13.80 14.23
CA ASN A 158 -6.97 -12.58 13.92
C ASN A 158 -5.43 -12.68 13.97
N LEU A 159 -4.84 -13.83 13.65
CA LEU A 159 -3.40 -13.92 13.46
C LEU A 159 -3.14 -13.85 11.95
N ILE A 160 -3.07 -12.63 11.42
CA ILE A 160 -2.12 -12.39 10.34
C ILE A 160 -0.77 -12.52 11.05
N PRO A 161 0.07 -13.53 10.74
CA PRO A 161 1.48 -13.34 11.01
C PRO A 161 1.82 -12.07 10.24
N PHE A 162 2.29 -11.02 10.93
CA PHE A 162 3.17 -10.04 10.29
C PHE A 162 4.03 -10.80 9.30
N PRO A 163 4.28 -10.32 8.07
CA PRO A 163 5.30 -10.94 7.24
C PRO A 163 6.56 -10.94 8.09
N SER A 164 6.83 -12.08 8.73
CA SER A 164 8.13 -12.40 9.24
C SER A 164 8.96 -12.17 8.01
N SER A 165 9.88 -11.23 8.09
CA SER A 165 10.98 -11.14 7.17
C SER A 165 11.53 -12.57 7.05
N GLN A 166 11.05 -13.30 6.05
CA GLN A 166 11.92 -14.11 5.25
C GLN A 166 12.86 -13.03 4.73
N PRO A 167 14.09 -12.93 5.26
CA PRO A 167 15.05 -12.12 4.56
C PRO A 167 15.04 -12.71 3.16
N ILE A 168 14.62 -11.92 2.16
CA ILE A 168 15.18 -12.12 0.85
C ILE A 168 16.68 -12.04 1.15
N GLN A 169 17.34 -13.20 1.16
CA GLN A 169 18.79 -13.26 1.22
C GLN A 169 19.25 -12.64 -0.09
N ASN A 170 19.21 -11.32 -0.16
CA ASN A 170 20.18 -10.60 -0.94
C ASN A 170 21.49 -10.92 -0.23
N GLU A 171 22.11 -12.03 -0.63
CA GLU A 171 23.51 -12.28 -0.32
C GLU A 171 24.23 -10.98 -0.64
N LYS A 172 24.78 -10.36 0.40
CA LYS A 172 25.53 -9.12 0.25
C LYS A 172 26.70 -9.43 -0.66
N ILE A 173 26.55 -9.14 -1.95
CA ILE A 173 27.56 -9.48 -2.94
C ILE A 173 28.79 -8.64 -2.63
N GLY A 174 29.92 -9.28 -2.36
CA GLY A 174 31.14 -8.58 -2.04
C GLY A 174 31.61 -7.76 -3.24
N ARG A 175 32.12 -6.55 -3.02
CA ARG A 175 32.65 -5.68 -4.10
C ARG A 175 33.65 -6.38 -5.03
N ASN A 176 34.33 -7.43 -4.57
CA ASN A 176 35.30 -8.20 -5.34
C ASN A 176 34.76 -9.53 -5.93
N ASP A 177 33.52 -9.91 -5.62
CA ASP A 177 32.91 -11.16 -6.07
C ASP A 177 32.49 -11.07 -7.55
N PRO A 178 32.31 -12.22 -8.24
CA PRO A 178 31.78 -12.25 -9.60
C PRO A 178 30.43 -11.53 -9.69
N CYS A 179 30.26 -10.70 -10.72
CA CYS A 179 29.05 -9.94 -10.93
C CYS A 179 27.91 -10.86 -11.39
N PRO A 180 26.70 -10.76 -10.80
CA PRO A 180 25.61 -11.71 -11.05
C PRO A 180 24.97 -11.52 -12.44
N CYS A 181 25.28 -10.44 -13.15
CA CYS A 181 24.83 -10.19 -14.53
C CYS A 181 25.49 -11.09 -15.59
N GLY A 182 26.30 -12.08 -15.20
CA GLY A 182 26.94 -13.02 -16.11
C GLY A 182 28.11 -12.46 -16.92
N SER A 183 28.56 -11.23 -16.65
CA SER A 183 29.63 -10.57 -17.42
C SER A 183 31.05 -11.13 -17.18
N GLY A 184 31.22 -12.00 -16.17
CA GLY A 184 32.52 -12.54 -15.74
C GLY A 184 33.43 -11.53 -15.03
N LYS A 185 32.98 -10.29 -14.81
CA LYS A 185 33.76 -9.23 -14.12
C LYS A 185 33.45 -9.21 -12.61
N LYS A 186 34.35 -8.61 -11.81
CA LYS A 186 34.10 -8.33 -10.38
C LYS A 186 33.00 -7.27 -10.22
N TYR A 187 32.14 -7.39 -9.20
CA TYR A 187 30.97 -6.53 -8.98
C TYR A 187 31.29 -5.02 -9.04
N LYS A 188 32.34 -4.56 -8.35
CA LYS A 188 32.78 -3.14 -8.36
C LYS A 188 33.21 -2.58 -9.71
N LYS A 189 33.43 -3.44 -10.72
CA LYS A 189 33.83 -3.05 -12.08
C LYS A 189 32.71 -3.25 -13.11
N CYS A 190 31.51 -3.59 -12.65
CA CYS A 190 30.34 -3.83 -13.49
C CYS A 190 29.11 -3.14 -12.87
N CYS A 191 28.15 -3.89 -12.32
CA CYS A 191 26.90 -3.34 -11.78
C CYS A 191 27.08 -2.53 -10.49
N GLY A 192 28.19 -2.71 -9.75
CA GLY A 192 28.49 -1.94 -8.54
C GLY A 192 29.29 -0.65 -8.77
N ARG A 193 29.09 -0.01 -9.93
CA ARG A 193 29.65 1.32 -10.25
C ARG A 193 28.77 2.42 -9.70
#